data_AF-A0A953I6J3-F1
#
_entry.id   AF-A0A953I6J3-F1
#
_cell.length_a   1.000
_cell.length_b   1.000
_cell.length_c   1.000
_cell.angle_alpha   90.00
_cell.angle_beta   90.00
_cell.angle_gamma   90.00
#
_symmetry.space_group_name_H-M   'P 1'
#
loop_
_entity.id
_entity.type
_entity.pdbx_description
1 polymer ?
#
loop_
_entity_poly.entity_id
_entity_poly.type
_entity_poly.pdbx_seq_one_letter_code
_entity_poly.pdbx_strand_id
1 'polypeptide(L)'
;MPDTRTLEPVLVTVEEAAAMLSAKPWRVRQYIKLPPDHPKHLPSVWLGPRRLRIPVEAIRQWPLRASGMIDQRPADKEGRTA
;
A
#
# COMPACT_ATOMS: atom_id res chain seq x y z
N MET A 1 -14.74 24.13 -24.69
CA MET A 1 -13.91 22.90 -24.69
C MET A 1 -13.40 22.71 -23.28
N PRO A 2 -13.66 21.59 -22.58
CA PRO A 2 -12.97 21.35 -21.32
C PRO A 2 -11.51 21.04 -21.64
N ASP A 3 -10.60 21.81 -21.07
CA ASP A 3 -9.16 21.51 -21.03
C ASP A 3 -8.95 20.16 -20.33
N THR A 4 -8.86 19.08 -21.11
CA THR A 4 -8.29 17.81 -20.65
C THR A 4 -6.79 18.01 -20.46
N ARG A 5 -6.41 18.68 -19.37
CA ARG A 5 -5.05 18.58 -18.83
C ARG A 5 -4.89 17.12 -18.42
N THR A 6 -4.30 16.31 -19.29
CA THR A 6 -3.83 14.98 -18.96
C THR A 6 -2.83 15.15 -17.82
N LEU A 7 -3.31 15.00 -16.58
CA LEU A 7 -2.44 15.06 -15.41
C LEU A 7 -1.46 13.90 -15.56
N GLU A 8 -0.20 14.22 -15.81
CA GLU A 8 0.84 13.19 -15.87
C GLU A 8 0.84 12.43 -14.54
N PRO A 9 0.88 11.08 -14.57
CA PRO A 9 0.83 10.30 -13.36
C PRO A 9 2.07 10.60 -12.51
N VAL A 10 1.86 11.12 -11.30
CA VAL A 10 2.95 11.34 -10.34
C VAL A 10 3.48 9.97 -9.90
N LEU A 11 4.76 9.73 -10.16
CA LEU A 11 5.44 8.47 -9.90
C LEU A 11 6.36 8.58 -8.69
N VAL A 12 6.18 7.69 -7.72
CA VAL A 12 7.00 7.64 -6.49
C VAL A 12 7.82 6.36 -6.39
N THR A 13 8.86 6.39 -5.57
CA THR A 13 9.69 5.24 -5.20
C THR A 13 8.93 4.29 -4.28
N VAL A 14 9.51 3.11 -4.02
CA VAL A 14 8.98 2.13 -3.06
C VAL A 14 8.99 2.71 -1.65
N GLU A 15 10.01 3.49 -1.32
CA GLU A 15 10.25 4.12 -0.03
C GLU A 15 9.20 5.20 0.25
N GLU A 16 8.95 6.08 -0.72
CA GLU A 16 7.88 7.08 -0.65
C GLU A 16 6.50 6.42 -0.54
N ALA A 17 6.23 5.39 -1.35
CA ALA A 17 4.97 4.66 -1.28
C ALA A 17 4.78 3.95 0.07
N ALA A 18 5.85 3.44 0.67
CA ALA A 18 5.82 2.84 2.00
C ALA A 18 5.46 3.86 3.07
N ALA A 19 6.01 5.07 2.99
CA ALA A 19 5.63 6.17 3.88
C ALA A 19 4.15 6.53 3.73
N MET A 20 3.66 6.65 2.49
CA MET A 20 2.25 6.95 2.21
C MET A 20 1.28 5.87 2.70
N LEU A 21 1.66 4.60 2.61
CA LEU A 21 0.87 3.46 3.08
C LEU A 21 1.07 3.14 4.57
N SER A 22 1.91 3.90 5.28
CA SER A 22 2.34 3.59 6.65
C SER A 22 2.81 2.13 6.80
N ALA A 23 3.56 1.64 5.81
CA ALA A 23 4.01 0.26 5.70
C ALA A 23 5.54 0.18 5.61
N LYS A 24 6.10 -1.03 5.75
CA LYS A 24 7.53 -1.26 5.51
C LYS A 24 7.79 -1.42 3.99
N PRO A 25 8.94 -0.95 3.45
CA PRO A 25 9.26 -1.07 2.02
C PRO A 25 9.20 -2.50 1.46
N TRP A 26 9.59 -3.50 2.24
CA TRP A 26 9.51 -4.91 1.82
C TRP A 26 8.07 -5.38 1.60
N ARG A 27 7.11 -4.88 2.40
CA ARG A 27 5.68 -5.16 2.24
C ARG A 27 5.12 -4.55 0.96
N VAL A 28 5.54 -3.32 0.65
CA VAL A 28 5.19 -2.67 -0.63
C VAL A 28 5.70 -3.50 -1.82
N ARG A 29 6.94 -4.02 -1.75
CA ARG A 29 7.47 -4.94 -2.78
C ARG A 29 6.66 -6.23 -2.89
N GLN A 30 6.10 -6.75 -1.79
CA GLN A 30 5.19 -7.90 -1.85
C GLN A 30 3.90 -7.54 -2.57
N TYR A 31 3.30 -6.38 -2.28
CA TYR A 31 2.07 -5.94 -2.95
C TYR A 31 2.24 -5.80 -4.47
N ILE A 32 3.41 -5.34 -4.92
CA ILE A 32 3.75 -5.23 -6.34
C ILE A 32 3.87 -6.60 -7.02
N LYS A 33 4.35 -7.61 -6.30
CA LYS A 33 4.54 -8.97 -6.82
C LYS A 33 3.27 -9.80 -6.89
N LEU A 34 2.18 -9.36 -6.25
CA LEU A 34 0.90 -10.06 -6.31
C LEU A 34 0.34 -10.05 -7.74
N PRO A 35 -0.48 -11.03 -8.14
CA PRO A 35 -1.11 -11.03 -9.45
C PRO A 35 -2.09 -9.86 -9.58
N PRO A 36 -2.30 -9.27 -10.78
CA PRO A 36 -3.16 -8.09 -10.98
C PRO A 36 -4.59 -8.23 -10.45
N ASP A 37 -5.13 -9.45 -10.47
CA ASP A 37 -6.46 -9.76 -9.98
C ASP A 37 -6.56 -9.82 -8.45
N HIS A 38 -5.43 -9.79 -7.74
CA HIS A 38 -5.42 -9.82 -6.29
C HIS A 38 -5.88 -8.47 -5.73
N PRO A 39 -6.77 -8.43 -4.73
CA PRO A 39 -7.32 -7.19 -4.13
C PRO A 39 -6.28 -6.30 -3.41
N LYS A 40 -5.02 -6.76 -3.35
CA LYS A 40 -3.88 -6.07 -2.74
C LYS A 40 -2.71 -6.00 -3.71
N HIS A 41 -2.96 -6.09 -5.01
CA HIS A 41 -1.94 -5.90 -6.04
C HIS A 41 -1.69 -4.42 -6.29
N LEU A 42 -0.43 -3.98 -6.14
CA LEU A 42 -0.02 -2.59 -6.31
C LEU A 42 0.60 -2.39 -7.68
N PRO A 43 -0.10 -1.68 -8.59
CA PRO A 43 0.44 -1.31 -9.88
C PRO A 43 1.79 -0.61 -9.73
N SER A 44 2.72 -0.98 -10.61
CA SER A 44 4.05 -0.37 -10.66
C SER A 44 4.54 -0.30 -12.10
N VAL A 45 5.44 0.64 -12.36
CA VAL A 45 6.01 0.93 -13.67
C VAL A 45 7.53 0.86 -13.58
N TRP A 46 8.16 0.19 -14.54
CA TRP A 46 9.61 0.16 -14.66
C TRP A 46 10.08 1.28 -15.60
N LEU A 47 10.82 2.25 -15.06
CA LEU A 47 11.51 3.30 -15.82
C LEU A 47 12.92 2.84 -16.20
N GLY A 48 12.99 1.82 -17.06
CA GLY A 48 14.24 1.14 -17.44
C GLY A 48 14.59 -0.05 -16.54
N PRO A 49 15.82 -0.59 -16.62
CA PRO A 49 16.14 -1.93 -16.10
C PRO A 49 16.18 -2.02 -14.57
N ARG A 50 16.22 -0.90 -13.83
CA ARG A 50 16.43 -0.89 -12.38
C ARG A 50 15.58 0.12 -11.60
N ARG A 51 14.72 0.89 -12.26
CA ARG A 51 13.95 1.96 -11.59
C ARG A 51 12.47 1.60 -11.54
N LEU A 52 12.08 0.97 -10.44
CA LEU A 52 10.68 0.69 -10.15
C LEU A 52 10.01 1.94 -9.56
N ARG A 53 8.86 2.33 -10.12
CA ARG A 53 8.04 3.43 -9.64
C ARG A 53 6.59 3.00 -9.44
N ILE A 54 5.89 3.68 -8.55
CA ILE A 54 4.50 3.41 -8.21
C ILE A 54 3.69 4.68 -8.48
N PRO A 55 2.59 4.61 -9.23
CA PRO A 55 1.69 5.75 -9.40
C PRO A 55 1.06 6.14 -8.07
N VAL A 56 1.11 7.43 -7.71
CA VAL A 56 0.47 7.95 -6.48
C VAL A 56 -1.03 7.63 -6.46
N GLU A 57 -1.68 7.66 -7.62
CA GLU A 57 -3.10 7.36 -7.74
C GLU A 57 -3.43 5.91 -7.34
N ALA A 58 -2.57 4.96 -7.68
CA ALA A 58 -2.71 3.57 -7.25
C ALA A 58 -2.58 3.41 -5.73
N ILE A 59 -1.76 4.25 -5.09
CA ILE A 59 -1.62 4.30 -3.63
C ILE A 59 -2.86 4.92 -2.98
N ARG A 60 -3.44 5.96 -3.58
CA ARG A 60 -4.66 6.62 -3.09
C ARG A 60 -5.88 5.71 -3.18
N GLN A 61 -5.98 4.96 -4.28
CA GLN A 61 -7.03 3.97 -4.50
C GLN A 61 -6.77 2.66 -3.76
N TRP A 62 -5.64 2.57 -3.04
CA TRP A 62 -5.32 1.39 -2.26
C TRP A 62 -6.39 1.16 -1.19
N PRO A 63 -6.96 -0.05 -1.09
CA PRO A 63 -7.93 -0.33 -0.07
C PRO A 63 -7.24 -0.27 1.30
N LEU A 64 -7.33 0.89 1.97
CA LEU A 64 -6.81 1.14 3.33
C LEU A 64 -7.54 0.35 4.42
N ARG A 65 -8.50 -0.51 4.06
CA ARG A 65 -9.25 -1.36 5.00
C ARG A 65 -8.44 -2.56 5.49
N ALA A 66 -7.35 -2.33 6.21
CA ALA A 66 -6.72 -3.36 7.04
C ALA A 66 -5.83 -2.86 8.19
N SER A 67 -5.83 -1.57 8.54
CA SER A 67 -5.22 -1.08 9.81
C SER A 67 -6.28 -0.84 10.89
N GLY A 68 -7.33 -1.66 10.87
CA GLY A 68 -8.39 -1.67 11.89
C GLY A 68 -8.48 -2.99 12.68
N MET A 69 -7.57 -3.93 12.49
CA MET A 69 -7.36 -4.98 13.48
C MET A 69 -6.32 -4.46 14.47
N ILE A 70 -6.80 -3.67 15.43
CA ILE A 70 -6.22 -3.67 16.76
C ILE A 70 -6.15 -5.14 17.15
N ASP A 71 -4.94 -5.64 17.39
CA ASP A 71 -4.70 -6.89 18.10
C ASP A 71 -5.28 -6.70 19.50
N GLN A 72 -6.61 -6.83 19.64
CA GLN A 72 -7.22 -7.02 20.94
C GLN A 72 -6.88 -8.46 21.31
N ARG A 73 -5.68 -8.64 21.89
CA ARG A 73 -5.49 -9.71 22.86
C ARG A 73 -6.70 -9.69 23.78
N PRO A 74 -7.44 -10.79 23.95
CA PRO A 74 -8.29 -10.89 25.12
C PRO A 74 -7.36 -10.78 26.32
N ALA A 75 -7.57 -9.75 27.14
CA ALA A 75 -7.04 -9.69 28.49
C ALA A 75 -7.77 -10.75 29.33
N ASP A 76 -7.61 -12.02 28.98
CA ASP A 76 -8.09 -13.14 29.76
C ASP A 76 -7.05 -13.44 30.84
N LYS A 77 -7.14 -12.68 31.93
CA LYS A 77 -6.86 -13.18 33.28
C LYS A 77 -7.49 -12.25 34.30
N GLU A 78 -8.81 -12.23 34.26
CA GLU A 78 -9.63 -12.00 35.44
C GLU A 78 -9.25 -13.02 36.53
N GLY A 79 -9.43 -12.63 37.78
CA GLY A 79 -8.78 -13.19 38.95
C GLY A 79 -8.91 -14.70 39.14
N ARG A 80 -7.83 -15.29 39.66
CA ARG A 80 -7.88 -16.57 40.36
C ARG A 80 -7.29 -16.38 41.76
N THR A 81 -8.06 -15.69 42.58
CA THR A 81 -8.02 -15.82 44.05
C THR A 81 -9.07 -16.87 44.39
N ALA A 82 -8.61 -18.09 44.67
CA ALA A 82 -9.27 -19.09 45.52
C ALA A 82 -8.30 -20.27 45.67
#